data_AF-A0A8S9MZA8-F1
#
_entry.id   AF-A0A8S9MZA8-F1
#
_cell.length_a   1.000
_cell.length_b   1.000
_cell.length_c   1.000
_cell.angle_alpha   90.00
_cell.angle_beta   90.00
_cell.angle_gamma   90.00
#
_symmetry.space_group_name_H-M   'P 1'
#
loop_
_entity.id
_entity.type
_entity.pdbx_description
1 polymer ?
#
loop_
_entity_poly.entity_id
_entity_poly.type
_entity_poly.pdbx_seq_one_letter_code
_entity_poly.pdbx_strand_id
1 'polypeptide(L)'
;MLFVEGEDESSLFLSTCFLLPMLCQITLKDEGCELLAASRGYIAVVECLVKLIQSDGQNGEEDSGSIFLACDTVMNILLKREKIRFSLGISTFSSLLNALAYWADEEALLKQPSFNASSLDSLAGLIARSLSSSGQDTSDTADLLELITAGART
;
A
#
# COMPACT_ATOMS: atom_id res chain seq x y z
N MET A 1 -21.32 8.38 -27.43
CA MET A 1 -20.01 8.66 -26.81
C MET A 1 -19.49 7.33 -26.30
N LEU A 2 -18.49 6.77 -26.98
CA LEU A 2 -17.77 5.59 -26.50
C LEU A 2 -16.70 6.10 -25.53
N PHE A 3 -16.74 5.64 -24.28
CA PHE A 3 -15.73 5.92 -23.28
C PHE A 3 -14.49 5.10 -23.67
N VAL A 4 -13.47 5.77 -24.20
CA VAL A 4 -12.17 5.15 -24.47
C VAL A 4 -11.41 5.24 -23.16
N GLU A 5 -11.33 4.12 -22.44
CA GLU A 5 -10.41 3.92 -21.31
C GLU A 5 -8.98 4.16 -21.84
N GLY A 6 -8.25 5.09 -21.23
CA GLY A 6 -6.97 5.55 -21.76
C GLY A 6 -5.88 4.48 -21.70
N GLU A 7 -5.22 4.23 -22.84
CA GLU A 7 -3.99 3.42 -22.94
C GLU A 7 -2.81 3.95 -22.07
N ASP A 8 -2.96 5.12 -21.48
CA ASP A 8 -1.92 5.83 -20.73
C ASP A 8 -1.66 5.22 -19.34
N GLU A 9 -2.69 4.75 -18.62
CA GLU A 9 -2.53 4.20 -17.27
C GLU A 9 -1.83 2.83 -17.25
N SER A 10 -2.06 2.01 -18.26
CA SER A 10 -1.36 0.72 -18.42
C SER A 10 0.12 0.92 -18.71
N SER A 11 0.47 1.99 -19.43
CA SER A 11 1.87 2.31 -19.78
C SER A 11 2.71 2.64 -18.54
N LEU A 12 2.15 3.40 -17.59
CA LEU A 12 2.82 3.78 -16.35
C LEU A 12 2.98 2.57 -15.41
N PHE A 13 1.95 1.73 -15.32
CA PHE A 13 1.99 0.48 -14.57
C PHE A 13 3.09 -0.46 -15.09
N LEU A 14 3.10 -0.74 -16.40
CA LEU A 14 4.09 -1.62 -17.02
C LEU A 14 5.52 -1.06 -16.88
N SER A 15 5.68 0.26 -17.02
CA SER A 15 6.97 0.92 -16.80
C SER A 15 7.45 0.77 -15.36
N THR A 16 6.53 0.87 -14.39
CA THR A 16 6.87 0.68 -12.98
C THR A 16 7.25 -0.76 -12.69
N CYS A 17 6.47 -1.74 -13.17
CA CYS A 17 6.78 -3.16 -13.05
C CYS A 17 8.19 -3.48 -13.59
N PHE A 18 8.52 -2.95 -14.77
CA PHE A 18 9.83 -3.14 -15.39
C PHE A 18 10.98 -2.57 -14.55
N LEU A 19 10.74 -1.47 -13.83
CA LEU A 19 11.74 -0.81 -12.99
C LEU A 19 11.84 -1.38 -11.58
N LEU A 20 10.91 -2.23 -11.13
CA LEU A 20 10.89 -2.79 -9.77
C LEU A 20 12.22 -3.42 -9.33
N PRO A 21 12.95 -4.21 -10.16
CA PRO A 21 14.25 -4.76 -9.75
C PRO A 21 15.27 -3.66 -9.41
N MET A 22 15.29 -2.57 -10.20
CA MET A 22 16.19 -1.45 -9.98
C MET A 22 15.77 -0.64 -8.75
N LEU A 23 14.47 -0.35 -8.61
CA LEU A 23 13.90 0.36 -7.46
C LEU A 23 14.16 -0.39 -6.14
N CYS A 24 13.99 -1.72 -6.13
CA CYS A 24 14.30 -2.56 -4.99
C CYS A 24 15.80 -2.45 -4.62
N GLN A 25 16.69 -2.52 -5.60
CA GLN A 25 18.13 -2.42 -5.35
C GLN A 25 18.57 -1.05 -4.83
N ILE A 26 18.07 0.06 -5.38
CA ILE A 26 18.49 1.39 -4.93
C ILE A 26 17.96 1.70 -3.52
N THR A 27 16.76 1.22 -3.18
CA THR A 27 16.13 1.46 -1.87
C THR A 27 16.74 0.65 -0.73
N LEU A 28 17.66 -0.29 -1.03
CA LEU A 28 18.51 -0.88 0.01
C LEU A 28 19.35 0.18 0.73
N LYS A 29 19.73 1.27 0.03
CA LYS A 29 20.47 2.40 0.58
C LYS A 29 19.53 3.56 0.96
N ASP A 30 19.96 4.38 1.90
CA ASP A 30 19.17 5.52 2.36
C ASP A 30 18.98 6.56 1.24
N GLU A 31 20.03 6.82 0.45
CA GLU A 31 19.99 7.80 -0.64
C GLU A 31 18.97 7.41 -1.73
N GLY A 32 18.80 6.10 -1.97
CA GLY A 32 17.78 5.61 -2.90
C GLY A 32 16.36 5.81 -2.36
N CYS A 33 16.15 5.60 -1.05
CA CYS A 33 14.86 5.90 -0.42
C CYS A 33 14.57 7.42 -0.40
N GLU A 34 15.57 8.26 -0.15
CA GLU A 34 15.44 9.72 -0.22
C GLU A 34 15.05 10.18 -1.63
N LEU A 35 15.71 9.64 -2.66
CA LEU A 35 15.39 9.96 -4.05
C LEU A 35 13.96 9.55 -4.41
N LEU A 36 13.54 8.36 -3.98
CA LEU A 36 12.20 7.83 -4.25
C LEU A 36 11.11 8.60 -3.48
N ALA A 37 11.41 9.05 -2.27
CA ALA A 37 10.54 9.93 -1.48
C ALA A 37 10.41 11.32 -2.12
N ALA A 38 11.53 11.96 -2.46
CA ALA A 38 11.58 13.30 -3.05
C ALA A 38 10.88 13.37 -4.42
N SER A 39 11.02 12.32 -5.23
CA SER A 39 10.34 12.20 -6.53
C SER A 39 8.87 11.78 -6.44
N ARG A 40 8.37 11.43 -5.24
CA ARG A 40 7.07 10.79 -5.02
C ARG A 40 6.89 9.46 -5.78
N GLY A 41 7.97 8.85 -6.28
CA GLY A 41 7.91 7.60 -7.02
C GLY A 41 7.39 6.42 -6.19
N TYR A 42 7.44 6.53 -4.85
CA TYR A 42 6.80 5.54 -3.95
C TYR A 42 5.30 5.38 -4.21
N ILE A 43 4.61 6.42 -4.71
CA ILE A 43 3.18 6.35 -5.03
C ILE A 43 2.97 5.36 -6.18
N ALA A 44 3.76 5.50 -7.25
CA ALA A 44 3.70 4.60 -8.40
C ALA A 44 4.03 3.15 -8.01
N VAL A 45 4.99 2.95 -7.09
CA VAL A 45 5.32 1.62 -6.56
C VAL A 45 4.14 1.03 -5.77
N VAL A 46 3.48 1.81 -4.92
CA VAL A 46 2.29 1.35 -4.18
C VAL A 46 1.13 1.03 -5.11
N GLU A 47 0.85 1.89 -6.09
CA GLU A 47 -0.19 1.65 -7.10
C GLU A 47 0.11 0.41 -7.96
N CYS A 48 1.39 0.21 -8.31
CA CYS A 48 1.87 -0.99 -8.98
C CYS A 48 1.64 -2.25 -8.13
N LEU A 49 2.00 -2.22 -6.84
CA LEU A 49 1.76 -3.32 -5.91
C LEU A 49 0.27 -3.66 -5.80
N VAL A 50 -0.59 -2.65 -5.65
CA VAL A 50 -2.05 -2.83 -5.58
C VAL A 50 -2.58 -3.52 -6.85
N LYS A 51 -2.17 -3.05 -8.03
CA LYS A 51 -2.57 -3.63 -9.32
C LYS A 51 -2.06 -5.06 -9.50
N LEU A 52 -0.82 -5.35 -9.09
CA LEU A 52 -0.24 -6.70 -9.15
C LEU A 52 -1.03 -7.68 -8.27
N ILE A 53 -1.30 -7.32 -7.02
CA ILE A 53 -2.10 -8.12 -6.08
C ILE A 53 -3.52 -8.39 -6.61
N GLN A 54 -4.16 -7.38 -7.22
CA GLN A 54 -5.50 -7.55 -7.80
C GLN A 54 -5.49 -8.46 -9.04
N SER A 55 -4.39 -8.51 -9.77
CA SER A 55 -4.24 -9.30 -11.00
C SER A 55 -3.80 -10.75 -10.74
N ASP A 56 -3.30 -11.04 -9.53
CA ASP A 56 -2.75 -12.33 -9.08
C ASP A 56 -3.74 -13.52 -9.21
N GLY A 57 -5.05 -13.25 -9.34
CA GLY A 57 -6.09 -14.27 -9.49
C GLY A 57 -6.71 -14.40 -10.89
N GLN A 58 -6.35 -13.56 -11.88
CA GLN A 58 -7.08 -13.48 -13.16
C GLN A 58 -6.37 -14.12 -14.36
N ASN A 59 -5.05 -14.28 -14.32
CA ASN A 59 -4.27 -14.84 -15.43
C ASN A 59 -3.28 -15.86 -14.85
N GLY A 60 -3.34 -17.12 -15.31
CA GLY A 60 -2.65 -18.28 -14.71
C GLY A 60 -1.11 -18.30 -14.71
N GLU A 61 -0.44 -17.15 -14.83
CA GLU A 61 0.97 -16.97 -14.53
C GLU A 61 1.11 -15.97 -13.37
N GLU A 62 1.37 -16.51 -12.18
CA GLU A 62 1.61 -15.77 -10.96
C GLU A 62 2.96 -15.04 -11.08
N ASP A 63 2.95 -13.72 -11.37
CA ASP A 63 4.17 -12.90 -11.28
C ASP A 63 4.42 -12.50 -9.83
N SER A 64 4.52 -13.50 -8.95
CA SER A 64 4.82 -13.31 -7.54
C SER A 64 6.16 -12.58 -7.37
N GLY A 65 7.08 -12.73 -8.32
CA GLY A 65 8.35 -12.03 -8.35
C GLY A 65 8.20 -10.51 -8.33
N SER A 66 7.35 -9.95 -9.20
CA SER A 66 7.05 -8.52 -9.20
C SER A 66 6.35 -8.07 -7.92
N ILE A 67 5.43 -8.86 -7.37
CA ILE A 67 4.78 -8.57 -6.09
C ILE A 67 5.83 -8.45 -4.97
N PHE A 68 6.76 -9.41 -4.87
CA PHE A 68 7.82 -9.37 -3.87
C PHE A 68 8.75 -8.17 -4.05
N LEU A 69 9.14 -7.83 -5.28
CA LEU A 69 10.00 -6.67 -5.54
C LEU A 69 9.32 -5.34 -5.17
N ALA A 70 8.02 -5.22 -5.44
CA ALA A 70 7.24 -4.06 -5.05
C ALA A 70 7.08 -3.98 -3.51
N CYS A 71 6.80 -5.11 -2.85
CA CYS A 71 6.79 -5.23 -1.40
C CYS A 71 8.13 -4.82 -0.77
N ASP A 72 9.25 -5.35 -1.26
CA ASP A 72 10.59 -5.01 -0.76
C ASP A 72 10.90 -3.52 -0.92
N THR A 73 10.54 -2.93 -2.07
CA THR A 73 10.74 -1.50 -2.32
C THR A 73 9.94 -0.64 -1.34
N VAL A 74 8.68 -0.98 -1.09
CA VAL A 74 7.82 -0.29 -0.11
C VAL A 74 8.37 -0.47 1.32
N MET A 75 8.74 -1.70 1.70
CA MET A 75 9.29 -2.01 3.02
C MET A 75 10.62 -1.29 3.28
N ASN A 76 11.49 -1.20 2.27
CA ASN A 76 12.75 -0.47 2.38
C ASN A 76 12.55 1.00 2.75
N ILE A 77 11.56 1.67 2.16
CA ILE A 77 11.22 3.06 2.50
C ILE A 77 10.61 3.13 3.90
N LEU A 78 9.64 2.27 4.21
CA LEU A 78 8.93 2.29 5.49
C LEU A 78 9.86 2.01 6.68
N LEU A 79 10.79 1.07 6.54
CA LEU A 79 11.78 0.75 7.59
C LEU A 79 12.78 1.88 7.81
N LYS A 80 13.07 2.68 6.79
CA LYS A 80 14.00 3.82 6.86
C LYS A 80 13.30 5.15 7.15
N ARG A 81 11.98 5.17 7.30
CA ARG A 81 11.15 6.39 7.33
C ARG A 81 11.59 7.42 8.37
N GLU A 82 12.05 6.98 9.55
CA GLU A 82 12.51 7.90 10.61
C GLU A 82 13.83 8.57 10.23
N LYS A 83 14.75 7.82 9.61
CA LYS A 83 16.05 8.31 9.18
C LYS A 83 15.92 9.32 8.06
N ILE A 84 15.05 9.05 7.09
CA ILE A 84 14.83 9.91 5.91
C ILE A 84 13.70 10.94 6.10
N ARG A 85 13.14 11.05 7.33
CA ARG A 85 12.00 11.93 7.66
C ARG A 85 10.83 11.82 6.69
N PHE A 86 10.48 10.59 6.34
CA PHE A 86 9.42 10.25 5.41
C PHE A 86 8.10 9.95 6.12
N SER A 87 7.01 10.38 5.51
CA SER A 87 5.64 10.05 5.90
C SER A 87 4.82 9.71 4.67
N LEU A 88 4.02 8.64 4.76
CA LEU A 88 3.17 8.21 3.67
C LEU A 88 1.83 8.97 3.72
N GLY A 89 1.34 9.42 2.57
CA GLY A 89 0.01 10.02 2.47
C GLY A 89 -1.08 9.02 2.89
N ILE A 90 -2.15 9.52 3.52
CA ILE A 90 -3.19 8.68 4.13
C ILE A 90 -3.90 7.80 3.11
N SER A 91 -4.19 8.32 1.92
CA SER A 91 -4.80 7.56 0.83
C SER A 91 -3.87 6.43 0.38
N THR A 92 -2.60 6.74 0.12
CA THR A 92 -1.59 5.75 -0.28
C THR A 92 -1.39 4.68 0.80
N PHE A 93 -1.38 5.06 2.08
CA PHE A 93 -1.26 4.12 3.20
C PHE A 93 -2.48 3.22 3.31
N SER A 94 -3.69 3.77 3.19
CA SER A 94 -4.93 2.98 3.22
C SER A 94 -5.01 2.01 2.04
N SER A 95 -4.68 2.45 0.83
CA SER A 95 -4.63 1.58 -0.36
C SER A 95 -3.61 0.45 -0.20
N LEU A 96 -2.42 0.75 0.33
CA LEU A 96 -1.39 -0.24 0.61
C LEU A 96 -1.87 -1.28 1.63
N LEU A 97 -2.45 -0.85 2.76
CA LEU A 97 -2.94 -1.76 3.78
C LEU A 97 -4.08 -2.64 3.28
N ASN A 98 -5.04 -2.08 2.54
CA ASN A 98 -6.13 -2.85 1.96
C ASN A 98 -5.62 -3.91 0.97
N ALA A 99 -4.67 -3.56 0.11
CA ALA A 99 -4.10 -4.51 -0.83
C ALA A 99 -3.31 -5.62 -0.11
N LEU A 100 -2.49 -5.29 0.88
CA LEU A 100 -1.76 -6.29 1.65
C LEU A 100 -2.68 -7.19 2.47
N ALA A 101 -3.76 -6.65 3.05
CA ALA A 101 -4.74 -7.44 3.76
C ALA A 101 -5.53 -8.38 2.83
N TYR A 102 -5.81 -7.95 1.61
CA TYR A 102 -6.44 -8.79 0.58
C TYR A 102 -5.49 -9.89 0.07
N TRP A 103 -4.21 -9.55 -0.13
CA TRP A 103 -3.20 -10.51 -0.62
C TRP A 103 -2.85 -11.55 0.43
N ALA A 104 -2.83 -11.15 1.70
CA ALA A 104 -2.69 -12.08 2.80
C ALA A 104 -3.98 -12.89 2.92
N ASP A 105 -3.88 -14.21 2.71
CA ASP A 105 -5.02 -15.12 2.91
C ASP A 105 -5.64 -14.89 4.30
N GLU A 106 -6.92 -14.50 4.34
CA GLU A 106 -7.65 -14.18 5.57
C GLU A 106 -7.56 -15.34 6.57
N GLU A 107 -7.66 -16.57 6.06
CA GLU A 107 -7.48 -17.81 6.83
C GLU A 107 -6.05 -17.98 7.35
N ALA A 108 -5.03 -17.51 6.63
CA ALA A 108 -3.64 -17.54 7.06
C ALA A 108 -3.32 -16.46 8.10
N LEU A 109 -3.94 -15.27 7.98
CA LEU A 109 -3.85 -14.22 9.00
C LEU A 109 -4.51 -14.64 10.31
N LEU A 110 -5.71 -15.23 10.25
CA LEU A 110 -6.41 -15.74 11.44
C LEU A 110 -5.71 -16.94 12.10
N LYS A 111 -4.84 -17.65 11.37
CA LYS A 111 -4.00 -18.73 11.89
C LYS A 111 -2.73 -18.23 12.58
N GLN A 112 -2.33 -16.97 12.42
CA GLN A 112 -1.20 -16.41 13.14
C GLN A 112 -1.59 -16.19 14.61
N PRO A 113 -0.95 -16.88 15.57
CA PRO A 113 -1.35 -16.82 16.98
C PRO A 113 -1.23 -15.43 17.61
N SER A 114 -0.51 -14.51 16.98
CA SER A 114 -0.36 -13.10 17.37
C SER A 114 -1.30 -12.14 16.63
N PHE A 115 -1.99 -12.59 15.59
CA PHE A 115 -2.90 -11.77 14.80
C PHE A 115 -4.34 -12.26 15.04
N ASN A 116 -5.03 -11.58 15.94
CA ASN A 116 -6.41 -11.89 16.32
C ASN A 116 -7.31 -10.66 16.10
N ALA A 117 -8.58 -10.76 16.48
CA ALA A 117 -9.53 -9.66 16.35
C ALA A 117 -9.03 -8.36 17.01
N SER A 118 -8.31 -8.42 18.14
CA SER A 118 -7.78 -7.22 18.78
C SER A 118 -6.56 -6.63 18.05
N SER A 119 -5.81 -7.43 17.28
CA SER A 119 -4.79 -6.93 16.33
C SER A 119 -5.43 -6.16 15.18
N LEU A 120 -6.60 -6.60 14.70
CA LEU A 120 -7.38 -5.93 13.67
C LEU A 120 -8.02 -4.64 14.20
N ASP A 121 -8.57 -4.66 15.41
CA ASP A 121 -9.03 -3.46 16.13
C ASP A 121 -7.90 -2.45 16.36
N SER A 122 -6.70 -2.94 16.72
CA SER A 122 -5.53 -2.10 16.93
C SER A 122 -5.05 -1.48 15.62
N LEU A 123 -5.10 -2.22 14.51
CA LEU A 123 -4.77 -1.69 13.18
C LEU A 123 -5.81 -0.66 12.73
N ALA A 124 -7.10 -0.96 12.88
CA ALA A 124 -8.20 -0.02 12.62
C ALA A 124 -8.07 1.25 13.48
N GLY A 125 -7.76 1.10 14.77
CA GLY A 125 -7.51 2.20 15.69
C GLY A 125 -6.26 3.02 15.34
N LEU A 126 -5.19 2.36 14.85
CA LEU A 126 -3.98 3.03 14.36
C LEU A 126 -4.29 3.88 13.12
N ILE A 127 -5.07 3.35 12.18
CA ILE A 127 -5.55 4.05 10.99
C ILE A 127 -6.41 5.25 11.41
N ALA A 128 -7.39 5.04 12.28
CA ALA A 128 -8.28 6.08 12.81
C ALA A 128 -7.50 7.22 13.49
N ARG A 129 -6.52 6.89 14.35
CA ARG A 129 -5.67 7.90 15.02
C ARG A 129 -4.77 8.64 14.06
N SER A 130 -4.21 7.95 13.06
CA SER A 130 -3.38 8.58 12.03
C SER A 130 -4.19 9.59 11.22
N LEU A 131 -5.43 9.25 10.88
CA LEU A 131 -6.41 10.13 10.21
C LEU A 131 -6.73 11.36 11.05
N SER A 132 -7.01 11.19 12.35
CA SER A 132 -7.31 12.31 13.25
C SER A 132 -6.14 13.28 13.46
N SER A 133 -4.89 12.82 13.34
CA SER A 133 -3.70 13.69 13.51
C SER A 133 -3.32 14.47 12.24
N SER A 134 -3.94 14.17 11.09
CA SER A 134 -3.56 14.71 9.78
C SER A 134 -4.10 16.12 9.47
N GLY A 135 -4.91 16.73 10.34
CA GLY A 135 -5.30 18.15 10.23
C GLY A 135 -6.05 18.57 8.95
N GLN A 136 -6.68 17.63 8.22
CA GLN A 136 -7.53 17.93 7.05
C GLN A 136 -9.01 17.96 7.44
N ASP A 137 -9.76 18.86 6.79
CA ASP A 137 -11.13 19.28 7.12
C ASP A 137 -12.10 18.12 7.45
N THR A 138 -12.91 18.38 8.47
CA THR A 138 -13.47 17.39 9.40
C THR A 138 -14.85 16.82 9.01
N SER A 139 -15.16 16.71 7.72
CA SER A 139 -16.45 16.12 7.29
C SER A 139 -16.27 14.68 6.79
N ASP A 140 -15.45 14.50 5.75
CA ASP A 140 -15.29 13.19 5.09
C ASP A 140 -14.52 12.17 5.96
N THR A 141 -13.72 12.67 6.90
CA THR A 141 -12.93 11.84 7.82
C THR A 141 -13.78 11.25 8.95
N ALA A 142 -14.90 11.89 9.32
CA ALA A 142 -15.79 11.40 10.36
C ALA A 142 -16.59 10.18 9.87
N ASP A 143 -17.12 10.25 8.66
CA ASP A 143 -17.93 9.17 8.05
C ASP A 143 -17.10 7.91 7.81
N LEU A 144 -15.84 8.07 7.38
CA LEU A 144 -14.90 6.97 7.19
C LEU A 144 -14.51 6.32 8.52
N LEU A 145 -14.34 7.11 9.58
CA LEU A 145 -14.01 6.61 10.91
C LEU A 145 -15.19 5.85 11.51
N GLU A 146 -16.42 6.32 11.31
CA GLU A 146 -17.63 5.61 11.71
C GLU A 146 -17.78 4.27 10.96
N LEU A 147 -17.52 4.24 9.65
CA LEU A 147 -17.61 3.03 8.84
C LEU A 147 -16.56 1.98 9.26
N ILE A 148 -15.31 2.41 9.51
CA ILE A 148 -14.24 1.53 10.00
C ILE A 148 -14.57 1.00 11.41
N THR A 149 -15.10 1.85 12.29
CA THR A 149 -15.44 1.45 13.66
C THR A 149 -16.68 0.55 13.73
N ALA A 150 -17.62 0.71 12.79
CA ALA A 150 -18.80 -0.13 12.68
C ALA A 150 -18.46 -1.54 12.17
N GLY A 151 -17.54 -1.66 11.21
CA GLY A 151 -17.08 -2.95 10.70
C GLY A 151 -16.29 -3.79 11.71
N ALA A 152 -15.67 -3.15 12.70
CA ALA A 152 -14.95 -3.83 13.79
C ALA A 152 -15.85 -4.42 14.89
N ARG A 153 -17.17 -4.15 14.86
CA ARG A 153 -18.13 -4.59 15.89
C ARG A 153 -18.96 -5.83 15.51
N THR A 154 -18.70 -6.43 14.36
CA THR A 154 -19.34 -7.68 13.90
C THR A 154 -18.40 -8.85 13.99
#